data_AF-A0A822C298-F1
#
_entry.id   AF-A0A822C298-F1
#
_cell.length_a   1.000
_cell.length_b   1.000
_cell.length_c   1.000
_cell.angle_alpha   90.00
_cell.angle_beta   90.00
_cell.angle_gamma   90.00
#
_symmetry.space_group_name_H-M   'P 1'
#
loop_
_entity.id
_entity.type
_entity.pdbx_description
1 polymer ?
#
loop_
_entity_poly.entity_id
_entity_poly.type
_entity_poly.pdbx_seq_one_letter_code
_entity_poly.pdbx_strand_id
1 'polypeptide(L)'
;AQPKACQLLGCVGVIAEVSEEAARKRYNQGWCQELIYDLNQLIVRIRECREKKLATSIGYVGNAVDLWERLAKEKDTLVDLGSDQTSCHNPYQGGYYPV
;
A
#
# COMPACT_ATOMS: atom_id res chain seq x y z
N ALA A 1 -7.66 -0.55 8.35
CA ALA A 1 -7.14 -1.08 9.63
C ALA A 1 -5.71 -1.61 9.46
N GLN A 2 -5.44 -2.39 8.40
CA GLN A 2 -4.12 -2.93 8.09
C GLN A 2 -2.95 -1.92 8.19
N PRO A 3 -3.05 -0.66 7.70
CA PRO A 3 -1.94 0.30 7.81
C PRO A 3 -1.49 0.49 9.27
N LYS A 4 -2.46 0.64 10.19
CA LYS A 4 -2.18 0.80 11.62
C LYS A 4 -1.63 -0.47 12.25
N ALA A 5 -2.10 -1.63 11.83
CA ALA A 5 -1.61 -2.92 12.31
C ALA A 5 -0.14 -3.13 11.93
N CYS A 6 0.23 -2.87 10.67
CA CYS A 6 1.62 -2.95 10.21
C CYS A 6 2.54 -2.03 11.04
N GLN A 7 2.11 -0.80 11.29
CA GLN A 7 2.87 0.15 12.11
C GLN A 7 3.10 -0.39 13.53
N LEU A 8 2.07 -0.93 14.19
CA LEU A 8 2.16 -1.48 15.55
C LEU A 8 3.03 -2.74 15.63
N LEU A 9 3.08 -3.53 14.56
CA LEU A 9 3.90 -4.73 14.46
C LEU A 9 5.36 -4.44 14.05
N GLY A 10 5.72 -3.17 13.84
CA GLY A 10 7.07 -2.79 13.45
C GLY A 10 7.38 -3.00 11.96
N CYS A 11 6.36 -3.18 11.12
CA CYS A 11 6.50 -3.43 9.69
C CYS A 11 6.51 -2.14 8.86
N VAL A 12 7.01 -2.25 7.63
CA VAL A 12 6.71 -1.29 6.55
C VAL A 12 5.45 -1.77 5.85
N GLY A 13 4.30 -1.18 6.16
CA GLY A 13 3.03 -1.52 5.52
C GLY A 13 2.82 -0.73 4.23
N VAL A 14 2.51 -1.38 3.12
CA VAL A 14 2.13 -0.73 1.86
C VAL A 14 0.72 -1.14 1.48
N ILE A 15 -0.17 -0.16 1.30
CA ILE A 15 -1.60 -0.39 1.04
C ILE A 15 -1.98 0.34 -0.24
N ALA A 16 -2.28 -0.41 -1.29
CA ALA A 16 -2.88 0.14 -2.50
C ALA A 16 -4.38 0.42 -2.28
N GLU A 17 -4.83 1.60 -2.68
CA GLU A 17 -6.23 2.02 -2.61
C GLU A 17 -6.52 2.93 -3.82
N VAL A 18 -7.49 2.54 -4.64
CA VAL A 18 -7.87 3.29 -5.85
C VAL A 18 -8.68 4.54 -5.53
N SER A 19 -9.42 4.53 -4.41
CA SER A 19 -10.21 5.67 -3.97
C SER A 19 -9.34 6.64 -3.15
N GLU A 20 -8.96 7.76 -3.76
CA GLU A 20 -8.24 8.82 -3.06
C GLU A 20 -8.99 9.31 -1.81
N GLU A 21 -10.32 9.37 -1.87
CA GLU A 21 -11.15 9.73 -0.72
C GLU A 21 -10.96 8.74 0.44
N ALA A 22 -10.98 7.44 0.17
CA ALA A 22 -10.78 6.40 1.18
C ALA A 22 -9.36 6.44 1.76
N ALA A 23 -8.34 6.61 0.91
CA ALA A 23 -6.95 6.76 1.32
C ALA A 23 -6.75 7.99 2.21
N ARG A 24 -7.24 9.17 1.79
CA ARG A 24 -7.18 10.42 2.57
C ARG A 24 -7.92 10.31 3.89
N LYS A 25 -9.07 9.66 3.91
CA LYS A 25 -9.81 9.41 5.16
C LYS A 25 -8.95 8.66 6.17
N ARG A 26 -8.22 7.62 5.76
CA ARG A 26 -7.32 6.86 6.66
C ARG A 26 -6.08 7.64 7.06
N TYR A 27 -5.52 8.44 6.16
CA TYR A 27 -4.43 9.36 6.46
C TYR A 27 -4.84 10.40 7.51
N ASN A 28 -5.98 11.08 7.31
CA ASN A 28 -6.51 12.10 8.23
C ASN A 28 -6.87 11.52 9.61
N GLN A 29 -7.27 10.24 9.67
CA GLN A 29 -7.50 9.53 10.93
C GLN A 29 -6.20 9.17 11.68
N GLY A 30 -5.03 9.35 11.06
CA GLY A 30 -3.74 8.88 11.60
C GLY A 30 -3.56 7.36 11.52
N TRP A 31 -4.38 6.69 10.72
CA TRP A 31 -4.32 5.24 10.52
C TRP A 31 -3.27 4.87 9.49
N CYS A 32 -3.07 5.73 8.48
CA CYS A 32 -2.00 5.66 7.50
C CYS A 32 -1.05 6.85 7.69
N GLN A 33 0.27 6.65 7.58
CA GLN A 33 1.26 7.70 7.89
C GLN A 33 1.61 8.56 6.68
N GLU A 34 1.56 7.98 5.47
CA GLU A 34 2.05 8.63 4.25
C GLU A 34 1.13 8.27 3.09
N LEU A 35 0.96 9.20 2.14
CA LEU A 35 0.28 8.93 0.87
C LEU A 35 1.24 9.18 -0.28
N ILE A 36 1.34 8.23 -1.20
CA ILE A 36 2.16 8.31 -2.41
C ILE A 36 1.30 7.97 -3.63
N TYR A 37 1.51 8.70 -4.72
CA TYR A 37 0.73 8.60 -5.96
C TYR A 37 1.55 8.03 -7.13
N ASP A 38 2.88 8.00 -6.98
CA ASP A 38 3.80 7.50 -8.00
C ASP A 38 4.53 6.24 -7.52
N LEU A 39 4.56 5.23 -8.38
CA LEU A 39 5.15 3.94 -8.08
C LEU A 39 6.67 4.00 -7.94
N ASN A 40 7.37 4.89 -8.67
CA ASN A 40 8.81 5.00 -8.52
C ASN A 40 9.19 5.62 -7.17
N GLN A 41 8.47 6.67 -6.76
CA GLN A 41 8.61 7.27 -5.44
C GLN A 41 8.30 6.25 -4.33
N LEU A 42 7.24 5.45 -4.50
CA LEU A 42 6.86 4.42 -3.54
C LEU A 42 7.99 3.40 -3.34
N ILE A 43 8.59 2.95 -4.43
CA ILE A 43 9.65 1.95 -4.41
C ILE A 43 10.93 2.47 -3.75
N VAL A 44 11.30 3.73 -4.01
CA VAL A 44 12.38 4.41 -3.28
C VAL A 44 12.06 4.47 -1.79
N ARG A 45 10.83 4.86 -1.43
CA ARG A 45 10.40 4.99 -0.04
C ARG A 45 10.42 3.66 0.72
N ILE A 46 9.97 2.57 0.10
CA ILE A 46 10.02 1.22 0.69
C ILE A 46 11.46 0.86 1.06
N ARG A 47 12.42 1.10 0.16
CA ARG A 47 13.84 0.80 0.41
C ARG A 47 14.39 1.63 1.57
N GLU A 48 14.12 2.93 1.58
CA GLU A 48 14.56 3.81 2.68
C GLU A 48 14.00 3.36 4.03
N CYS A 49 12.71 3.01 4.08
CA CYS A 49 12.08 2.50 5.30
C CYS A 49 12.72 1.20 5.76
N ARG A 50 13.00 0.28 4.82
CA ARG A 50 13.62 -1.01 5.11
C ARG A 50 15.05 -0.84 5.64
N GLU A 51 15.86 -0.02 4.97
CA GLU A 51 17.25 0.26 5.35
C GLU A 51 17.31 0.87 6.76
N LYS A 52 16.46 1.86 7.02
CA LYS A 52 16.40 2.58 8.31
C LYS A 52 15.58 1.83 9.38
N LYS A 53 15.02 0.66 9.06
CA LYS A 53 14.13 -0.13 9.93
C LYS A 53 12.98 0.71 10.52
N LEU A 54 12.38 1.56 9.70
CA LEU A 54 11.30 2.46 10.10
C LEU A 54 9.95 1.75 10.02
N ALA A 55 9.30 1.57 11.17
CA ALA A 55 7.93 1.12 11.24
C ALA A 55 6.99 2.24 10.74
N THR A 56 6.35 2.03 9.59
CA THR A 56 5.46 3.03 8.97
C THR A 56 4.38 2.34 8.15
N SER A 57 3.39 3.13 7.71
CA SER A 57 2.44 2.67 6.70
C SER A 57 2.26 3.71 5.59
N ILE A 58 2.34 3.22 4.37
CA ILE A 58 2.32 4.00 3.13
C ILE A 58 1.07 3.60 2.35
N GLY A 59 0.18 4.55 2.13
CA GLY A 59 -0.96 4.40 1.24
C GLY A 59 -0.52 4.76 -0.17
N TYR A 60 -0.54 3.80 -1.08
CA TYR A 60 -0.42 4.04 -2.51
C TYR A 60 -1.79 4.34 -3.09
N VAL A 61 -1.99 5.55 -3.62
CA VAL A 61 -3.24 5.91 -4.29
C VAL A 61 -3.17 5.44 -5.74
N GLY A 62 -3.72 4.26 -6.01
CA GLY A 62 -3.64 3.57 -7.29
C GLY A 62 -4.07 2.11 -7.21
N ASN A 63 -3.99 1.38 -8.33
CA ASN A 63 -4.48 0.01 -8.39
C ASN A 63 -3.47 -0.96 -7.74
N ALA A 64 -4.00 -1.96 -7.02
CA ALA A 64 -3.19 -3.03 -6.45
C ALA A 64 -2.45 -3.84 -7.52
N VAL A 65 -3.04 -4.01 -8.70
CA VAL A 65 -2.40 -4.72 -9.83
C VAL A 65 -1.15 -3.98 -10.30
N ASP A 66 -1.22 -2.66 -10.50
CA ASP A 66 -0.07 -1.84 -10.89
C ASP A 66 1.06 -1.96 -9.87
N LEU A 67 0.73 -1.96 -8.58
CA LEU A 67 1.69 -2.15 -7.49
C LEU A 67 2.35 -3.53 -7.56
N TRP A 68 1.56 -4.60 -7.73
CA TRP A 68 2.09 -5.96 -7.83
C TRP A 68 3.00 -6.14 -9.04
N GLU A 69 2.58 -5.68 -10.21
CA GLU A 69 3.40 -5.73 -11.43
C GLU A 69 4.68 -4.91 -11.30
N ARG A 70 4.60 -3.74 -10.66
CA ARG A 70 5.76 -2.91 -10.37
C ARG A 70 6.74 -3.61 -9.43
N LEU A 71 6.26 -4.23 -8.35
CA LEU A 71 7.10 -4.95 -7.39
C LEU A 71 7.75 -6.19 -8.02
N ALA A 72 7.02 -6.91 -8.86
CA ALA A 72 7.54 -8.09 -9.58
C ALA A 72 8.68 -7.76 -10.57
N LYS A 73 8.77 -6.50 -11.02
CA LYS A 73 9.85 -6.02 -11.90
C LYS A 73 11.13 -5.63 -11.13
N GLU A 74 11.09 -5.51 -9.81
CA GLU A 74 12.28 -5.17 -9.02
C GLU A 74 13.23 -6.36 -8.88
N LYS A 75 14.53 -6.05 -8.86
CA LYS A 75 15.59 -7.08 -8.77
C LYS A 75 15.71 -7.68 -7.37
N ASP A 76 15.35 -6.91 -6.36
CA ASP A 76 15.39 -7.26 -4.94
C ASP A 76 13.99 -7.61 -4.43
N THR A 77 13.91 -8.60 -3.54
CA THR A 77 12.66 -8.96 -2.86
C THR A 77 12.28 -7.89 -1.87
N LEU A 78 11.41 -6.97 -2.28
CA LEU A 78 10.88 -5.87 -1.45
C LEU A 78 9.66 -6.29 -0.61
N VAL A 79 9.04 -7.42 -0.91
CA VAL A 79 7.83 -7.91 -0.24
C VAL A 79 8.16 -9.17 0.56
N ASP A 80 8.03 -9.07 1.88
CA ASP A 80 8.17 -10.24 2.76
C ASP A 80 6.83 -10.98 2.92
N LEU A 81 5.70 -10.26 2.87
CA LEU A 81 4.34 -10.77 2.99
C LEU A 81 3.38 -10.04 2.04
N GLY A 82 2.52 -10.80 1.35
CA GLY A 82 1.49 -10.29 0.44
C GLY A 82 0.09 -10.73 0.85
N SER A 83 -0.89 -9.83 0.73
CA SER A 83 -2.31 -10.11 0.96
C SER A 83 -3.19 -9.19 0.12
N ASP A 84 -4.48 -9.48 0.06
CA ASP A 84 -5.51 -8.65 -0.56
C ASP A 84 -6.74 -8.55 0.34
N GLN A 85 -7.35 -7.36 0.41
CA GLN A 85 -8.62 -7.15 1.10
C GLN A 85 -9.55 -6.23 0.28
N THR A 86 -9.42 -6.28 -1.05
CA THR A 86 -10.40 -5.65 -1.92
C THR A 86 -11.75 -6.34 -1.75
N SER A 87 -12.84 -5.65 -2.12
CA SER A 87 -14.19 -6.19 -1.97
C SER A 87 -14.54 -7.14 -3.11
N CYS A 88 -13.69 -8.13 -3.37
CA CYS A 88 -13.86 -9.15 -4.41
C CYS A 88 -15.09 -10.05 -4.21
N HIS A 89 -15.77 -9.97 -3.06
CA HIS A 89 -17.09 -10.58 -2.86
C HIS A 89 -18.19 -9.90 -3.70
N ASN A 90 -17.97 -8.67 -4.17
CA ASN A 90 -18.87 -7.93 -5.06
C ASN A 90 -18.10 -7.22 -6.19
N PRO A 91 -17.46 -7.96 -7.10
CA PRO A 91 -16.46 -7.41 -8.02
C PRO A 91 -17.08 -6.50 -9.09
N TYR A 92 -18.36 -6.67 -9.43
CA TYR A 92 -19.01 -5.95 -10.54
C TYR A 92 -19.75 -4.66 -10.12
N GLN A 93 -19.87 -4.39 -8.82
CA GLN A 93 -20.58 -3.20 -8.31
C GLN A 93 -19.64 -2.25 -7.55
N GLY A 94 -18.40 -2.13 -8.04
CA GLY A 94 -17.38 -1.26 -7.44
C GLY A 94 -16.64 -1.86 -6.25
N GLY A 95 -16.72 -3.18 -6.03
CA GLY A 95 -15.92 -3.88 -5.03
C GLY A 95 -14.50 -4.22 -5.50
N TYR A 96 -14.32 -4.34 -6.82
CA TYR A 96 -13.01 -4.47 -7.47
C TYR A 96 -12.95 -3.52 -8.66
N TYR A 97 -11.81 -2.86 -8.82
CA TYR A 97 -11.57 -1.92 -9.92
C TYR A 97 -10.55 -2.56 -10.86
N PRO A 98 -10.93 -2.88 -12.12
CA PRO A 98 -10.00 -3.46 -13.07
C PRO A 98 -8.89 -2.47 -13.43
N VAL A 99 -7.78 -3.01 -13.92
CA VAL A 99 -6.67 -2.25 -14.53
C VAL A 99 -6.95 -1.98 -16.01
#